data_AF-A0A4Q3UXL8-F1
#
_entry.id   AF-A0A4Q3UXL8-F1
#
_cell.length_a   1.000
_cell.length_b   1.000
_cell.length_c   1.000
_cell.angle_alpha   90.00
_cell.angle_beta   90.00
_cell.angle_gamma   90.00
#
_symmetry.space_group_name_H-M   'P 1'
#
loop_
_entity.id
_entity.type
_entity.pdbx_description
1 polymer ?
#
loop_
_entity_poly.entity_id
_entity_poly.type
_entity_poly.pdbx_seq_one_letter_code
_entity_poly.pdbx_strand_id
1 'polypeptide(L)' 'LVEWAKAGVHSVDVICPAFATDCIETLEEIQGENKELFLHAGGQGFGYIPCLNDRADHIEMMWNLVKPLVLNSADFIE' A
#
# COMPACT_ATOMS: atom_id res chain seq x y z
N LEU A 1 -1.88 -0.09 17.33
CA LEU A 1 -1.21 -1.41 17.24
C LEU A 1 -0.75 -1.92 18.60
N VAL A 2 0.02 -1.16 19.38
CA VAL A 2 0.45 -1.55 20.75
C VAL A 2 -0.72 -2.00 21.64
N GLU A 3 -1.80 -1.22 21.70
CA GLU A 3 -2.97 -1.58 22.51
C GLU A 3 -3.68 -2.85 22.00
N TRP A 4 -3.63 -3.12 20.70
CA TRP A 4 -4.19 -4.35 20.13
C TRP A 4 -3.36 -5.57 20.50
N ALA A 5 -2.02 -5.46 20.44
CA ALA A 5 -1.12 -6.51 20.90
C ALA A 5 -1.35 -6.82 22.40
N LYS A 6 -1.45 -5.79 23.24
CA LYS A 6 -1.76 -5.95 24.68
C LYS A 6 -3.13 -6.57 24.92
N ALA A 7 -4.11 -6.29 24.05
CA ALA A 7 -5.44 -6.89 24.10
C ALA A 7 -5.51 -8.32 23.54
N GLY A 8 -4.38 -8.91 23.13
CA GLY A 8 -4.29 -10.30 22.67
C GLY A 8 -4.42 -10.50 21.16
N VAL A 9 -4.41 -9.43 20.35
CA VAL A 9 -4.31 -9.57 18.89
C VAL A 9 -2.93 -10.12 18.54
N HIS A 10 -2.89 -11.35 18.04
CA HIS A 10 -1.62 -12.05 17.75
C HIS A 10 -0.98 -11.61 16.44
N SER A 11 -1.75 -11.25 15.42
CA SER A 11 -1.21 -10.87 14.11
C SER A 11 -2.03 -9.81 13.39
N VAL A 12 -1.36 -8.99 12.58
CA VAL A 12 -1.99 -7.99 11.71
C VAL A 12 -1.35 -8.03 10.32
N ASP A 13 -2.18 -7.81 9.29
CA ASP A 13 -1.74 -7.42 7.95
C ASP A 13 -2.17 -5.98 7.70
N VAL A 14 -1.25 -5.15 7.19
CA VAL A 14 -1.42 -3.70 7.08
C VAL A 14 -1.32 -3.26 5.62
N ILE A 15 -2.29 -2.46 5.18
CA ILE A 15 -2.29 -1.76 3.89
C ILE A 15 -2.25 -0.24 4.12
N CYS A 16 -1.68 0.51 3.19
CA CYS A 16 -1.71 1.98 3.16
C CYS A 16 -2.51 2.49 1.95
N PRO A 17 -3.86 2.43 1.98
CA PRO A 17 -4.70 2.61 0.79
C PRO A 17 -4.72 4.05 0.24
N ALA A 18 -4.20 5.03 0.98
CA ALA A 18 -4.04 6.40 0.51
C ALA A 18 -2.85 6.57 -0.45
N PHE A 19 -1.99 5.56 -0.59
CA PHE A 19 -0.78 5.59 -1.42
C PHE A 19 -0.81 4.46 -2.46
N ALA A 20 -0.62 4.81 -3.73
CA ALA A 20 -0.47 3.84 -4.81
C ALA A 20 0.97 3.29 -4.92
N THR A 21 1.95 4.01 -4.38
CA THR A 21 3.38 3.69 -4.39
C THR A 21 3.95 3.84 -2.99
N ASP A 22 4.93 3.00 -2.64
CA ASP A 22 5.62 3.11 -1.37
C ASP A 22 6.42 4.42 -1.27
N CYS A 23 6.42 5.01 -0.08
CA CYS A 23 7.14 6.22 0.26
C CYS A 23 7.88 6.05 1.60
N ILE A 24 8.49 7.13 2.11
CA ILE A 24 9.25 7.07 3.36
C ILE A 24 8.32 6.66 4.51
N GLU A 25 7.14 7.25 4.59
CA GLU A 25 6.16 6.98 5.63
C GLU A 25 5.68 5.53 5.62
N THR A 26 5.45 4.94 4.43
CA THR A 26 4.99 3.54 4.37
C THR A 26 6.08 2.54 4.78
N LEU A 27 7.33 2.79 4.40
CA LEU A 27 8.44 1.87 4.65
C LEU A 27 9.04 2.03 6.05
N GLU A 28 9.37 3.26 6.44
CA GLU A 28 10.05 3.52 7.72
C GLU A 28 9.05 3.55 8.87
N GLU A 29 7.97 4.33 8.76
CA GLU A 29 7.03 4.51 9.88
C GLU A 29 6.05 3.33 10.01
N ILE A 30 5.41 2.90 8.90
CA ILE A 30 4.40 1.83 8.96
C ILE A 30 5.04 0.43 9.00
N GLN A 31 5.91 0.09 8.05
CA GLN A 31 6.52 -1.24 8.01
C GLN A 31 7.66 -1.41 9.03
N GLY A 32 8.39 -0.35 9.36
CA GLY A 32 9.46 -0.33 10.35
C GLY A 32 8.94 -0.10 11.77
N GLU A 33 8.73 1.16 12.15
CA GLU A 33 8.45 1.56 13.53
C GLU A 33 7.18 0.91 14.11
N ASN A 34 6.07 0.95 13.38
CA ASN A 34 4.81 0.36 13.83
C ASN A 34 4.86 -1.16 13.99
N LYS A 35 5.64 -1.84 13.13
CA LYS A 35 5.92 -3.28 13.27
C LYS A 35 6.67 -3.55 14.56
N GLU A 36 7.76 -2.83 14.82
CA GLU A 36 8.53 -2.99 16.04
C GLU A 36 7.67 -2.74 17.29
N LEU A 37 6.87 -1.67 17.28
CA LEU A 37 5.95 -1.35 18.37
C LEU A 37 4.92 -2.47 18.61
N PHE A 38 4.37 -3.07 17.55
CA PHE A 38 3.41 -4.17 17.67
C PHE A 38 4.05 -5.43 18.26
N LEU A 39 5.22 -5.82 17.74
CA LEU A 39 5.94 -7.02 18.18
C LEU A 39 6.46 -6.88 19.62
N HIS A 40 7.01 -5.73 19.99
CA HIS A 40 7.46 -5.45 21.37
C HIS A 40 6.30 -5.44 22.37
N ALA A 41 5.08 -5.10 21.94
CA ALA A 41 3.90 -5.11 22.80
C ALA A 41 3.25 -6.50 22.99
N GLY A 42 3.84 -7.57 22.43
CA GLY A 42 3.34 -8.95 22.56
C GLY A 42 2.65 -9.50 21.31
N GLY A 43 2.59 -8.71 20.23
CA GLY A 43 2.18 -9.19 18.92
C GLY A 43 3.20 -10.20 18.37
N GLN A 44 2.73 -11.12 17.53
CA GLN A 44 3.54 -12.23 17.01
C GLN A 44 3.75 -12.13 15.49
N GLY A 45 2.76 -11.61 14.75
CA GLY A 45 2.81 -11.48 13.30
C GLY A 45 2.51 -10.06 12.82
N PHE A 46 3.34 -9.53 11.94
CA PHE A 46 3.09 -8.26 11.28
C PHE A 46 3.46 -8.39 9.80
N GLY A 47 2.45 -8.37 8.94
CA GLY A 47 2.58 -8.33 7.49
C GLY A 47 2.34 -6.93 6.97
N TYR A 48 3.34 -6.33 6.33
CA TYR A 48 3.10 -5.16 5.50
C TYR A 48 2.76 -5.63 4.09
N ILE A 49 1.62 -5.18 3.56
CA ILE A 49 1.23 -5.41 2.16
C ILE A 49 1.75 -4.21 1.36
N PRO A 50 2.72 -4.40 0.46
CA PRO A 50 3.29 -3.32 -0.32
C PRO A 50 2.23 -2.57 -1.12
N CYS A 51 2.50 -1.29 -1.36
CA CYS A 51 1.72 -0.51 -2.31
C CYS A 51 1.74 -1.16 -3.71
N LEU A 52 0.87 -0.67 -4.59
CA LEU A 52 0.73 -1.24 -5.93
C LEU A 52 2.00 -1.08 -6.78
N ASN A 53 2.79 -0.03 -6.55
CA ASN A 53 4.11 0.20 -7.16
C ASN A 53 4.07 0.05 -8.68
N ASP A 54 5.00 -0.71 -9.26
CA ASP A 54 5.15 -0.98 -10.69
C ASP A 54 4.45 -2.26 -11.14
N ARG A 55 3.50 -2.80 -10.35
CA ARG A 55 2.74 -3.99 -10.76
C ARG A 55 2.06 -3.76 -12.11
N ALA A 56 2.12 -4.79 -12.96
CA ALA A 56 1.55 -4.74 -14.30
C ALA A 56 0.04 -4.40 -14.29
N ASP A 57 -0.71 -4.95 -13.34
CA ASP A 57 -2.16 -4.70 -13.21
C ASP A 57 -2.48 -3.28 -12.72
N HIS A 58 -1.62 -2.68 -11.89
CA HIS A 58 -1.72 -1.27 -11.52
C HIS A 58 -1.48 -0.35 -12.72
N ILE A 59 -0.41 -0.59 -13.48
CA ILE A 59 -0.09 0.19 -14.68
C ILE A 59 -1.21 0.05 -15.72
N GLU A 60 -1.73 -1.17 -15.93
CA GLU A 60 -2.84 -1.41 -16.83
C GLU A 60 -4.11 -0.69 -16.39
N MET A 61 -4.43 -0.71 -15.10
CA MET A 61 -5.56 0.03 -14.53
C MET A 61 -5.40 1.53 -14.76
N MET A 62 -4.23 2.11 -14.47
CA MET A 62 -3.94 3.53 -14.71
C MET A 62 -4.05 3.89 -16.20
N TRP A 63 -3.54 3.03 -17.09
CA TRP A 63 -3.70 3.19 -18.53
C TRP A 63 -5.18 3.19 -18.92
N ASN A 64 -5.97 2.24 -18.44
CA ASN A 64 -7.39 2.14 -18.76
C ASN A 64 -8.19 3.36 -18.26
N LEU A 65 -7.78 4.00 -17.16
CA LEU A 65 -8.37 5.25 -16.68
C LEU A 65 -8.06 6.44 -17.58
N VAL A 66 -6.82 6.56 -18.06
CA VAL A 66 -6.35 7.72 -18.85
C VAL A 66 -6.63 7.57 -20.35
N LYS A 67 -6.61 6.35 -20.88
CA LYS A 67 -6.84 6.00 -22.29
C LYS A 67 -8.04 6.73 -22.92
N PRO A 68 -9.25 6.73 -22.34
CA PRO A 68 -10.38 7.43 -22.93
C PRO A 68 -10.28 8.96 -22.84
N LEU A 69 -9.33 9.52 -22.08
CA LEU A 69 -9.11 10.96 -21.98
C LEU A 69 -8.08 11.44 -23.02
N VAL A 70 -7.11 10.59 -23.34
CA VAL A 70 -6.01 10.94 -24.26
C VAL A 70 -6.22 10.43 -25.69
N LEU A 71 -7.09 9.45 -25.90
CA LEU A 71 -7.40 8.88 -27.22
C LEU A 71 -8.78 9.25 -27.78
N ASN A 72 -9.60 10.01 -27.04
CA ASN A 72 -10.92 10.48 -27.53
C ASN A 72 -10.89 11.84 -28.22
N SER A 73 -9.75 12.52 -28.29
CA SER A 73 -9.57 13.59 -29.26
C SER A 73 -9.32 12.97 -30.63
N ALA A 74 -9.95 13.54 -31.65
CA ALA A 74 -9.82 13.16 -33.06
C ALA A 74 -8.40 13.41 -33.64
N ASP A 75 -7.34 13.27 -32.84
CA ASP A 75 -5.96 13.72 -33.14
C ASP A 75 -4.96 12.58 -33.41
N PHE A 76 -5.43 11.36 -33.71
CA PHE A 76 -4.56 10.28 -34.19
C PHE A 76 -4.95 9.74 -35.58
N ILE A 77 -5.63 10.56 -36.38
CA ILE A 77 -5.73 10.35 -37.84
C ILE A 77 -4.86 11.40 -38.53
N GLU A 78 -3.57 11.10 -38.62
CA GLU A 78 -2.73 11.23 -39.82
C GLU A 78 -1.49 10.35 -39.69
#